data_AF-A0A2W4N4V4-F1
#
_entry.id   AF-A0A2W4N4V4-F1
#
_cell.length_a   1.000
_cell.length_b   1.000
_cell.length_c   1.000
_cell.angle_alpha   90.00
_cell.angle_beta   90.00
_cell.angle_gamma   90.00
#
_symmetry.space_group_name_H-M   'P 1'
#
loop_
_entity.id
_entity.type
_entity.pdbx_description
1 polymer ?
#
loop_
_entity_poly.entity_id
_entity_poly.type
_entity_poly.pdbx_seq_one_letter_code
_entity_poly.pdbx_strand_id
1 'polypeptide(L)'
;MNLSRRQFLQLAGVSAAATAATLFLDEEPALASDLQEIRISKAREVPSVCPHCSVGCGLIAYVKDDQLLQVEGNPDSPINEGSLCPKGAATFQFAYEALGKPNPRRELKAKYRAPYSDRWEEISIDEALDRIAQRVKETRDRYFIEEKNGVTVNRLEAIAHIGSAVIDNEENYLLTKLMRSLGVVFLEHHARI
;
A
#
# COMPACT_ATOMS: atom_id res chain seq x y z
N MET A 1 49.24 -59.08 -20.08
CA MET A 1 48.97 -59.60 -18.72
C MET A 1 47.85 -60.63 -18.82
N ASN A 2 48.10 -61.90 -18.46
CA ASN A 2 47.05 -62.92 -18.44
C ASN A 2 46.33 -62.86 -17.09
N LEU A 3 45.26 -62.06 -17.00
CA LEU A 3 44.41 -62.00 -15.82
C LEU A 3 43.45 -63.18 -15.81
N SER A 4 43.41 -63.93 -14.71
CA SER A 4 42.38 -64.96 -14.52
C SER A 4 41.01 -64.31 -14.27
N ARG A 5 39.92 -65.02 -14.60
CA ARG A 5 38.54 -64.55 -14.38
C ARG A 5 38.29 -64.13 -12.92
N ARG A 6 38.92 -64.82 -11.96
CA ARG A 6 38.84 -64.50 -10.52
C ARG A 6 39.52 -63.15 -10.21
N GLN A 7 40.71 -62.92 -10.76
CA GLN A 7 41.43 -61.66 -10.57
C GLN A 7 40.70 -60.47 -11.21
N PHE A 8 40.07 -60.68 -12.36
CA PHE A 8 39.23 -59.65 -12.99
C PHE A 8 38.04 -59.25 -12.09
N LEU A 9 37.31 -60.22 -11.54
CA LEU A 9 36.18 -59.95 -10.64
C LEU A 9 36.60 -59.27 -9.33
N GLN A 10 37.75 -59.67 -8.76
CA GLN A 10 38.29 -59.01 -7.56
C GLN A 10 38.66 -57.56 -7.84
N LEU A 11 39.34 -57.30 -8.96
CA LEU A 11 39.72 -55.94 -9.35
C LEU A 11 38.49 -55.07 -9.63
N ALA A 12 37.49 -55.61 -10.34
CA ALA A 12 36.24 -54.91 -10.63
C ALA A 12 35.47 -54.56 -9.35
N GLY A 13 35.40 -55.48 -8.38
CA GLY A 13 34.73 -55.25 -7.10
C GLY A 13 35.43 -54.19 -6.25
N VAL A 14 36.76 -54.21 -6.17
CA VAL A 14 37.54 -53.19 -5.44
C VAL A 14 37.39 -51.81 -6.09
N SER A 15 37.47 -51.73 -7.43
CA SER A 15 37.29 -50.47 -8.15
C SER A 15 35.89 -49.89 -7.94
N ALA A 16 34.85 -50.73 -8.01
CA ALA A 16 33.47 -50.29 -7.78
C ALA A 16 33.26 -49.80 -6.34
N ALA A 17 33.82 -50.50 -5.35
CA ALA A 17 33.76 -50.08 -3.95
C ALA A 17 34.52 -48.77 -3.70
N ALA A 18 35.68 -48.58 -4.33
CA ALA A 18 36.47 -47.35 -4.22
C ALA A 18 35.73 -46.15 -4.84
N THR A 19 35.14 -46.31 -6.03
CA THR A 19 34.34 -45.25 -6.67
C THR A 19 33.06 -44.96 -5.87
N ALA A 20 32.41 -45.98 -5.32
CA ALA A 20 31.24 -45.76 -4.46
C ALA A 20 31.64 -45.03 -3.18
N ALA A 21 32.78 -45.36 -2.57
CA ALA A 21 33.28 -44.67 -1.39
C ALA A 21 33.60 -43.19 -1.68
N THR A 22 34.12 -42.84 -2.87
CA THR A 22 34.35 -41.43 -3.22
C THR A 22 33.07 -40.59 -3.27
N LEU A 23 31.90 -41.19 -3.56
CA LEU A 23 30.61 -40.48 -3.50
C LEU A 23 30.18 -40.11 -2.07
N PHE A 24 30.80 -40.70 -1.04
CA PHE A 24 30.52 -40.43 0.36
C PHE A 24 31.69 -39.71 1.07
N LEU A 25 32.79 -39.45 0.36
CA LEU A 25 33.95 -38.73 0.89
C LEU A 25 33.92 -37.24 0.57
N ASP A 26 33.25 -36.86 -0.52
CA ASP A 26 33.02 -35.46 -0.87
C ASP A 26 31.68 -34.99 -0.27
N GLU A 27 31.70 -34.65 1.02
CA GLU A 27 30.68 -33.75 1.57
C GLU A 27 31.00 -32.32 1.07
N GLU A 28 30.62 -32.02 -0.18
CA GLU A 28 30.46 -30.62 -0.59
C GLU A 28 29.51 -29.97 0.43
N PRO A 29 29.93 -28.93 1.18
CA PRO A 29 29.04 -28.28 2.11
C PRO A 29 27.82 -27.86 1.31
N ALA A 30 26.64 -28.34 1.72
CA ALA A 30 25.41 -27.97 1.07
C ALA A 30 25.36 -26.45 0.98
N LEU A 31 25.26 -25.91 -0.24
CA LEU A 31 25.11 -24.46 -0.55
C LEU A 31 23.95 -23.77 0.21
N ALA A 32 23.22 -24.51 1.04
CA ALA A 32 22.15 -24.04 1.90
C ALA A 32 22.62 -23.34 3.20
N SER A 33 23.92 -23.36 3.55
CA SER A 33 24.39 -22.73 4.80
C SER A 33 24.33 -21.20 4.81
N ASP A 34 24.21 -20.57 3.64
CA ASP A 34 24.15 -19.10 3.48
C ASP A 34 22.77 -18.59 3.05
N LEU A 35 21.69 -19.29 3.41
CA LEU A 35 20.35 -18.73 3.26
C LEU A 35 20.18 -17.57 4.26
N GLN A 36 20.43 -16.34 3.81
CA GLN A 36 20.06 -15.14 4.54
C GLN A 36 18.59 -15.24 4.97
N GLU A 37 18.30 -14.95 6.25
CA GLU A 37 16.92 -14.79 6.71
C GLU A 37 16.21 -13.81 5.77
N ILE A 38 15.17 -14.27 5.09
CA ILE A 38 14.38 -13.40 4.22
C ILE A 38 13.80 -12.25 5.05
N ARG A 39 13.78 -11.06 4.47
CA ARG A 39 13.38 -9.82 5.16
C ARG A 39 12.01 -9.89 5.84
N ILE A 40 11.08 -10.64 5.27
CA ILE A 40 9.72 -10.83 5.79
C ILE A 40 9.63 -11.94 6.86
N SER A 41 10.76 -12.58 7.21
CA SER A 41 10.79 -13.61 8.24
C SER A 41 10.29 -13.05 9.57
N LYS A 42 9.34 -13.77 10.17
CA LYS A 42 8.68 -13.39 11.44
C LYS A 42 7.86 -12.09 11.34
N ALA A 43 7.58 -11.59 10.14
CA ALA A 43 6.66 -10.46 9.96
C ALA A 43 5.20 -10.94 10.10
N ARG A 44 4.33 -10.06 10.60
CA ARG A 44 2.88 -10.27 10.59
C ARG A 44 2.35 -9.95 9.21
N GLU A 45 1.55 -10.85 8.66
CA GLU A 45 0.81 -10.65 7.42
C GLU A 45 -0.48 -9.89 7.68
N VAL A 46 -0.72 -8.83 6.90
CA VAL A 46 -1.90 -7.99 6.99
C VAL A 46 -2.57 -7.95 5.62
N PRO A 47 -3.72 -8.62 5.45
CA PRO A 47 -4.48 -8.54 4.21
C PRO A 47 -4.95 -7.11 3.92
N SER A 48 -4.92 -6.72 2.66
CA SER A 48 -5.36 -5.40 2.19
C SER A 48 -5.87 -5.49 0.74
N VAL A 49 -6.30 -4.35 0.19
CA VAL A 49 -6.79 -4.23 -1.19
C VAL A 49 -6.00 -3.15 -1.92
N CYS A 50 -5.67 -3.39 -3.18
CA CYS A 50 -4.94 -2.46 -4.03
C CYS A 50 -5.69 -1.13 -4.21
N PRO A 51 -5.08 0.03 -3.88
CA PRO A 51 -5.78 1.33 -3.87
C PRO A 51 -5.78 2.05 -5.23
N HIS A 52 -5.64 1.30 -6.33
CA HIS A 52 -5.44 1.89 -7.66
C HIS A 52 -6.70 1.86 -8.52
N CYS A 53 -6.86 0.84 -9.37
CA CYS A 53 -8.04 0.70 -10.22
C CYS A 53 -9.09 -0.20 -9.57
N SER A 54 -10.28 -0.25 -10.18
CA SER A 54 -11.44 -1.01 -9.69
C SER A 54 -11.36 -2.52 -9.84
N VAL A 55 -10.21 -3.08 -10.23
CA VAL A 55 -10.03 -4.55 -10.28
C VAL A 55 -10.13 -5.13 -8.86
N GLY A 56 -9.64 -4.41 -7.85
CA GLY A 56 -9.74 -4.86 -6.46
C GLY A 56 -8.79 -6.01 -6.10
N CYS A 57 -7.57 -6.01 -6.68
CA CYS A 57 -6.56 -7.03 -6.38
C CYS A 57 -6.29 -7.11 -4.87
N GLY A 58 -6.29 -8.33 -4.32
CA GLY A 58 -5.90 -8.59 -2.94
C GLY A 58 -4.39 -8.43 -2.75
N LEU A 59 -4.01 -7.85 -1.60
CA LEU A 59 -2.64 -7.60 -1.18
C LEU A 59 -2.35 -8.26 0.18
N ILE A 60 -1.08 -8.54 0.42
CA ILE A 60 -0.53 -8.85 1.74
C ILE A 60 0.54 -7.80 2.06
N ALA A 61 0.36 -7.10 3.18
CA ALA A 61 1.35 -6.21 3.76
C ALA A 61 2.09 -6.91 4.89
N TYR A 62 3.41 -6.97 4.81
CA TYR A 62 4.26 -7.57 5.83
C TYR A 62 4.74 -6.50 6.82
N VAL A 63 4.36 -6.64 8.09
CA VAL A 63 4.65 -5.65 9.13
C VAL A 63 5.42 -6.30 10.27
N LYS A 64 6.48 -5.65 10.75
CA LYS A 64 7.26 -6.06 11.92
C LYS A 64 7.70 -4.83 12.70
N ASP A 65 7.58 -4.87 14.03
CA ASP A 65 7.97 -3.76 14.91
C ASP A 65 7.37 -2.40 14.46
N ASP A 66 6.07 -2.42 14.10
CA ASP A 66 5.31 -1.28 13.54
C ASP A 66 5.85 -0.67 12.24
N GLN A 67 6.77 -1.38 11.57
CA GLN A 67 7.32 -0.99 10.29
C GLN A 67 6.77 -1.87 9.16
N LEU A 68 6.26 -1.22 8.11
CA LEU A 68 5.95 -1.90 6.85
C LEU A 68 7.26 -2.32 6.16
N LEU A 69 7.39 -3.61 5.87
CA LEU A 69 8.60 -4.18 5.26
C LEU A 69 8.45 -4.44 3.76
N GLN A 70 7.26 -4.87 3.34
CA GLN A 70 6.97 -5.26 1.96
C GLN A 70 5.44 -5.28 1.74
N VAL A 71 5.02 -5.07 0.49
CA VAL A 71 3.65 -5.34 0.03
C VAL A 71 3.74 -6.20 -1.22
N GLU A 72 2.94 -7.26 -1.30
CA GLU A 72 2.81 -8.10 -2.49
C GLU A 72 1.38 -8.59 -2.70
N GLY A 73 1.15 -9.35 -3.76
CA GLY A 73 -0.18 -9.83 -4.11
C GLY A 73 -0.59 -10.99 -3.21
N ASN A 74 -1.87 -11.02 -2.82
CA ASN A 74 -2.41 -12.13 -2.05
C ASN A 74 -2.68 -13.36 -2.96
N PRO A 75 -1.97 -14.49 -2.79
CA PRO A 75 -2.19 -15.70 -3.59
C PRO A 75 -3.59 -16.30 -3.39
N ASP A 76 -4.23 -16.08 -2.24
CA ASP A 76 -5.57 -16.59 -1.95
C ASP A 76 -6.68 -15.70 -2.53
N SER A 77 -6.33 -14.57 -3.17
CA SER A 77 -7.34 -13.72 -3.78
C SER A 77 -7.95 -14.38 -5.02
N PRO A 78 -9.29 -14.51 -5.10
CA PRO A 78 -9.95 -15.08 -6.28
C PRO A 78 -9.90 -14.17 -7.50
N ILE A 79 -9.39 -12.94 -7.36
CA ILE A 79 -9.34 -11.94 -8.43
C ILE A 79 -7.98 -11.96 -9.12
N ASN A 80 -6.89 -11.99 -8.35
CA ASN A 80 -5.54 -11.84 -8.90
C ASN A 80 -4.59 -13.00 -8.59
N GLU A 81 -4.93 -13.93 -7.68
CA GLU A 81 -4.13 -15.13 -7.40
C GLU A 81 -2.63 -14.79 -7.19
N GLY A 82 -2.35 -13.71 -6.44
CA GLY A 82 -0.99 -13.21 -6.16
C GLY A 82 -0.40 -12.28 -7.24
N SER A 83 -1.00 -12.18 -8.41
CA SER A 83 -0.53 -11.32 -9.50
C SER A 83 -0.73 -9.83 -9.20
N LEU A 84 0.23 -8.99 -9.60
CA LEU A 84 0.10 -7.53 -9.52
C LEU A 84 0.64 -6.85 -10.79
N CYS A 85 -0.09 -5.85 -11.28
CA CYS A 85 0.41 -4.92 -12.29
C CYS A 85 1.48 -3.98 -11.66
N PRO A 86 2.25 -3.20 -12.45
CA PRO A 86 3.33 -2.37 -11.89
C PRO A 86 2.86 -1.33 -10.87
N LYS A 87 1.59 -0.89 -10.93
CA LYS A 87 1.01 0.02 -9.93
C LYS A 87 0.89 -0.68 -8.56
N GLY A 88 0.26 -1.85 -8.55
CA GLY A 88 0.06 -2.63 -7.32
C GLY A 88 1.38 -3.17 -6.74
N ALA A 89 2.28 -3.64 -7.60
CA ALA A 89 3.61 -4.08 -7.17
C ALA A 89 4.45 -2.94 -6.55
N ALA A 90 4.17 -1.69 -6.94
CA ALA A 90 4.83 -0.50 -6.41
C ALA A 90 4.09 0.13 -5.21
N THR A 91 3.04 -0.50 -4.65
CA THR A 91 2.28 0.07 -3.53
C THR A 91 3.16 0.37 -2.31
N PHE A 92 4.17 -0.46 -2.02
CA PHE A 92 5.16 -0.14 -0.97
C PHE A 92 5.86 1.20 -1.24
N GLN A 93 6.31 1.42 -2.48
CA GLN A 93 7.03 2.63 -2.89
C GLN A 93 6.17 3.89 -2.85
N PHE A 94 4.86 3.72 -3.01
CA PHE A 94 3.92 4.83 -2.88
C PHE A 94 3.93 5.43 -1.47
N ALA A 95 4.05 4.59 -0.44
CA ALA A 95 4.10 5.02 0.95
C ALA A 95 5.53 5.31 1.46
N TYR A 96 6.53 4.54 1.02
CA TYR A 96 7.90 4.57 1.52
C TYR A 96 8.92 4.63 0.38
N GLU A 97 9.95 5.46 0.49
CA GLU A 97 11.08 5.43 -0.46
C GLU A 97 11.98 4.21 -0.22
N ALA A 98 12.19 3.89 1.05
CA ALA A 98 12.96 2.74 1.52
C ALA A 98 12.41 2.27 2.86
N LEU A 99 12.90 1.15 3.38
CA LEU A 99 12.51 0.63 4.70
C LEU A 99 12.61 1.71 5.78
N GLY A 100 11.50 2.00 6.45
CA GLY A 100 11.43 2.99 7.53
C GLY A 100 11.57 4.45 7.07
N LYS A 101 11.74 4.71 5.76
CA LYS A 101 11.87 6.04 5.19
C LYS A 101 10.63 6.39 4.36
N PRO A 102 9.71 7.23 4.87
CA PRO A 102 8.52 7.64 4.14
C PRO A 102 8.88 8.24 2.77
N ASN A 103 8.00 8.08 1.80
CA ASN A 103 8.17 8.68 0.49
C ASN A 103 8.29 10.21 0.64
N PRO A 104 9.35 10.88 0.16
CA PRO A 104 9.55 12.31 0.33
C PRO A 104 8.49 13.17 -0.39
N ARG A 105 7.74 12.59 -1.33
CA ARG A 105 6.59 13.25 -1.98
C ARG A 105 5.32 13.18 -1.16
N ARG A 106 5.29 12.38 -0.08
CA ARG A 106 4.17 12.30 0.84
C ARG A 106 4.25 13.49 1.79
N GLU A 107 3.30 14.41 1.65
CA GLU A 107 3.17 15.50 2.60
C GLU A 107 2.60 14.99 3.93
N LEU A 108 3.33 15.22 5.01
CA LEU A 108 2.97 14.77 6.36
C LEU A 108 2.62 15.93 7.29
N LYS A 109 2.77 17.17 6.82
CA LYS A 109 2.56 18.37 7.61
C LYS A 109 1.48 19.24 6.98
N ALA A 110 0.68 19.88 7.82
CA ALA A 110 -0.22 20.91 7.35
C ALA A 110 0.58 22.13 6.89
N LYS A 111 0.19 22.71 5.76
CA LYS A 111 0.85 23.87 5.16
C LYS A 111 -0.17 24.95 4.85
N TYR A 112 0.19 26.19 5.12
CA TYR A 112 -0.60 27.36 4.80
C TYR A 112 0.16 28.26 3.84
N ARG A 113 -0.54 28.75 2.82
CA ARG A 113 -0.04 29.78 1.91
C ARG A 113 -0.97 30.97 2.02
N ALA A 114 -0.45 32.06 2.56
CA ALA A 114 -1.23 33.28 2.74
C ALA A 114 -1.70 33.86 1.39
N PRO A 115 -2.84 34.60 1.38
CA PRO A 115 -3.24 35.37 0.22
C PRO A 115 -2.09 36.22 -0.29
N TYR A 116 -1.89 36.22 -1.61
CA TYR A 116 -0.81 36.95 -2.29
C TYR A 116 0.63 36.48 -1.95
N SER A 117 0.81 35.37 -1.25
CA SER A 117 2.11 34.74 -1.01
C SER A 117 2.44 33.67 -2.06
N ASP A 118 3.72 33.56 -2.41
CA ASP A 118 4.29 32.48 -3.22
C ASP A 118 4.92 31.36 -2.36
N ARG A 119 4.89 31.50 -1.02
CA ARG A 119 5.53 30.58 -0.06
C ARG A 119 4.54 29.85 0.82
N TRP A 120 4.85 28.59 1.11
CA TRP A 120 4.16 27.76 2.09
C TRP A 120 4.87 27.82 3.43
N GLU A 121 4.08 27.95 4.50
CA GLU A 121 4.51 27.89 5.89
C GLU A 121 3.91 26.64 6.53
N GLU A 122 4.71 25.92 7.31
CA GLU A 122 4.20 24.79 8.08
C GLU A 122 3.37 25.30 9.26
N ILE A 123 2.19 24.71 9.46
CA ILE A 123 1.30 24.99 10.58
C ILE A 123 0.89 23.68 11.27
N SER A 124 0.35 23.78 12.48
CA SER A 124 -0.22 22.62 13.16
C SER A 124 -1.51 22.15 12.47
N ILE A 125 -1.87 20.87 12.65
CA ILE A 125 -3.14 20.34 12.15
C ILE A 125 -4.32 21.05 12.84
N ASP A 126 -4.22 21.32 14.15
CA ASP A 126 -5.28 22.01 14.89
C ASP A 126 -5.51 23.43 14.36
N GLU A 127 -4.43 24.19 14.11
CA GLU A 127 -4.53 25.51 13.50
C GLU A 127 -5.14 25.46 12.09
N ALA A 128 -4.77 24.45 11.29
CA ALA A 128 -5.34 24.26 9.96
C ALA A 128 -6.86 23.99 10.04
N LEU A 129 -7.28 23.11 10.95
CA LEU A 129 -8.68 22.74 11.15
C LEU A 129 -9.50 23.94 11.67
N ASP A 130 -8.99 24.71 12.63
CA ASP A 130 -9.66 25.90 13.14
C ASP A 130 -9.86 26.96 12.05
N ARG A 131 -8.82 27.20 11.23
CA ARG A 131 -8.90 28.13 10.10
C ARG A 131 -9.94 27.65 9.07
N ILE A 132 -9.94 26.36 8.72
CA ILE A 132 -10.91 25.79 7.78
C ILE A 132 -12.33 25.92 8.34
N ALA A 133 -12.55 25.53 9.59
CA ALA A 133 -13.85 25.60 10.25
C ALA A 133 -14.38 27.03 10.32
N GLN A 134 -13.53 28.00 10.68
CA GLN A 134 -13.89 29.41 10.70
C GLN A 134 -14.34 29.89 9.31
N ARG A 135 -13.59 29.57 8.25
CA ARG A 135 -13.91 30.00 6.88
C ARG A 135 -15.18 29.33 6.36
N VAL A 136 -15.37 28.04 6.64
CA VAL A 136 -16.59 27.31 6.29
C VAL A 136 -17.79 27.94 6.99
N LYS A 137 -17.69 28.24 8.29
CA LYS A 137 -18.75 28.89 9.06
C LYS A 137 -19.07 30.28 8.53
N GLU A 138 -18.06 31.14 8.37
CA GLU A 138 -18.23 32.51 7.83
C GLU A 138 -18.89 32.51 6.45
N THR A 139 -18.49 31.57 5.58
CA THR A 139 -19.05 31.42 4.23
C THR A 139 -20.48 30.92 4.30
N ARG A 140 -20.75 29.90 5.12
CA ARG A 140 -22.09 29.36 5.31
C ARG A 140 -23.03 30.43 5.83
N ASP A 141 -22.71 31.08 6.94
CA ASP A 141 -23.57 32.09 7.56
C ASP A 141 -23.89 33.26 6.62
N ARG A 142 -22.95 33.64 5.74
CA ARG A 142 -23.14 34.73 4.77
C ARG A 142 -23.99 34.33 3.56
N TYR A 143 -23.88 33.10 3.09
CA TYR A 143 -24.42 32.67 1.79
C TYR A 143 -25.44 31.52 1.87
N PHE A 144 -25.87 31.14 3.07
CA PHE A 144 -26.89 30.10 3.24
C PHE A 144 -28.24 30.59 2.70
N ILE A 145 -28.94 29.71 1.99
CA ILE A 145 -30.24 29.97 1.40
C ILE A 145 -31.25 29.09 2.14
N GLU A 146 -32.05 29.68 3.01
CA GLU A 146 -33.12 28.97 3.71
C GLU A 146 -34.31 28.74 2.77
N GLU A 147 -34.72 29.77 2.03
CA GLU A 147 -35.86 29.76 1.12
C GLU A 147 -35.49 30.30 -0.27
N LYS A 148 -36.07 29.71 -1.32
CA LYS A 148 -36.00 30.22 -2.69
C LYS A 148 -37.35 30.06 -3.36
N ASN A 149 -37.90 31.15 -3.91
CA ASN A 149 -39.20 31.17 -4.58
C ASN A 149 -40.36 30.60 -3.73
N GLY A 150 -40.40 30.89 -2.43
CA GLY A 150 -41.45 30.40 -1.53
C GLY A 150 -41.30 28.94 -1.09
N VAL A 151 -40.17 28.29 -1.38
CA VAL A 151 -39.90 26.89 -1.01
C VAL A 151 -38.65 26.83 -0.13
N THR A 152 -38.76 26.15 1.01
CA THR A 152 -37.60 25.85 1.86
C THR A 152 -36.61 24.95 1.12
N VAL A 153 -35.37 25.42 0.97
CA VAL A 153 -34.30 24.68 0.28
C VAL A 153 -33.13 24.33 1.19
N ASN A 154 -32.87 25.11 2.25
CA ASN A 154 -31.80 24.88 3.22
C ASN A 154 -30.46 24.46 2.59
N ARG A 155 -29.94 25.28 1.68
CA ARG A 155 -28.75 24.95 0.87
C ARG A 155 -27.68 26.03 0.85
N LEU A 156 -26.47 25.61 0.52
CA LEU A 156 -25.29 26.43 0.36
C LEU A 156 -24.70 26.21 -1.04
N GLU A 157 -24.67 27.29 -1.82
CA GLU A 157 -24.11 27.30 -3.19
C GLU A 157 -22.70 27.93 -3.23
N ALA A 158 -22.23 28.54 -2.15
CA ALA A 158 -20.93 29.22 -2.08
C ALA A 158 -19.74 28.29 -1.77
N ILE A 159 -20.00 27.01 -1.47
CA ILE A 159 -19.00 25.98 -1.25
C ILE A 159 -19.26 24.84 -2.22
N ALA A 160 -18.20 24.30 -2.81
CA ALA A 160 -18.24 23.08 -3.60
C ALA A 160 -17.25 22.06 -3.03
N HIS A 161 -17.57 20.78 -3.20
CA HIS A 161 -16.70 19.66 -2.83
C HIS A 161 -16.52 18.74 -4.02
N ILE A 162 -15.27 18.35 -4.29
CA ILE A 162 -14.91 17.43 -5.37
C ILE A 162 -14.24 16.19 -4.75
N GLY A 163 -15.09 15.25 -4.35
CA GLY A 163 -14.87 13.83 -4.09
C GLY A 163 -13.74 13.37 -3.19
N SER A 164 -13.79 12.06 -2.95
CA SER A 164 -12.84 11.19 -3.67
C SER A 164 -13.41 9.79 -3.96
N ALA A 165 -12.99 9.18 -5.07
CA ALA A 165 -13.27 7.76 -5.37
C ALA A 165 -12.16 6.83 -4.83
N VAL A 166 -11.20 7.41 -4.12
CA VAL A 166 -9.97 6.73 -3.64
C VAL A 166 -9.99 6.56 -2.11
N ILE A 167 -10.96 7.15 -1.43
CA ILE A 167 -11.15 7.00 0.03
C ILE A 167 -12.12 5.86 0.32
N ASP A 168 -12.11 5.37 1.55
CA ASP A 168 -12.92 4.24 1.97
C ASP A 168 -14.43 4.57 1.85
N ASN A 169 -15.27 3.54 1.77
CA ASN A 169 -16.72 3.71 1.67
C ASN A 169 -17.28 4.43 2.91
N GLU A 170 -16.75 4.09 4.08
CA GLU A 170 -17.10 4.68 5.36
C GLU A 170 -16.71 6.17 5.40
N GLU A 171 -15.53 6.51 4.89
CA GLU A 171 -15.07 7.91 4.78
C GLU A 171 -15.93 8.70 3.80
N ASN A 172 -16.24 8.13 2.63
CA ASN A 172 -17.16 8.71 1.65
C ASN A 172 -18.55 8.95 2.23
N TYR A 173 -19.06 8.01 3.03
CA TYR A 173 -20.33 8.14 3.71
C TYR A 173 -20.32 9.30 4.72
N LEU A 174 -19.29 9.39 5.55
CA LEU A 174 -19.12 10.49 6.51
C LEU A 174 -18.97 11.85 5.82
N LEU A 175 -18.18 11.92 4.74
CA LEU A 175 -17.95 13.11 3.94
C LEU A 175 -19.25 13.62 3.30
N THR A 176 -20.04 12.71 2.73
CA THR A 176 -21.35 13.05 2.15
C THR A 176 -22.28 13.62 3.21
N LYS A 177 -22.35 12.99 4.39
CA LYS A 177 -23.17 13.50 5.50
C LYS A 177 -22.70 14.87 5.98
N LEU A 178 -21.40 15.07 6.13
CA LEU A 178 -20.82 16.34 6.53
C LEU A 178 -21.21 17.44 5.54
N MET A 179 -20.93 17.25 4.25
CA MET A 179 -21.22 18.24 3.20
C MET A 179 -22.72 18.56 3.11
N ARG A 180 -23.59 17.54 3.14
CA ARG A 180 -25.04 17.73 3.09
C ARG A 180 -25.58 18.40 4.36
N SER A 181 -25.03 18.09 5.54
CA SER A 181 -25.41 18.76 6.79
C SER A 181 -25.07 20.26 6.80
N LEU A 182 -24.01 20.65 6.10
CA LEU A 182 -23.65 22.06 5.86
C LEU A 182 -24.57 22.74 4.83
N GLY A 183 -25.37 21.97 4.09
CA GLY A 183 -26.25 22.42 3.01
C GLY A 183 -25.57 22.43 1.64
N VAL A 184 -24.34 21.94 1.50
CA VAL A 184 -23.61 21.96 0.23
C VAL A 184 -24.34 21.15 -0.83
N VAL A 185 -24.60 21.78 -1.99
CA VAL A 185 -25.27 21.13 -3.14
C VAL A 185 -24.33 20.84 -4.31
N PHE A 186 -23.22 21.57 -4.42
CA PHE A 186 -22.18 21.28 -5.41
C PHE A 186 -21.23 20.22 -4.85
N LEU A 187 -21.72 18.98 -4.82
CA LEU A 187 -21.03 17.81 -4.29
C LEU A 187 -20.79 16.80 -5.41
N GLU A 188 -19.59 16.80 -5.96
CA GLU A 188 -19.19 16.02 -7.13
C GLU A 188 -17.99 15.13 -6.83
N HIS A 189 -17.66 14.18 -7.71
CA HIS A 189 -16.44 13.36 -7.62
C HIS A 189 -16.11 12.73 -8.99
N HIS A 190 -15.09 11.86 -9.02
CA HIS A 190 -14.59 11.19 -10.23
C HIS A 190 -15.69 10.54 -11.10
N ALA A 191 -16.76 9.95 -10.53
CA ALA A 191 -17.77 9.26 -11.33
C ALA A 191 -18.75 10.19 -12.09
N ARG A 192 -18.54 11.53 -12.03
CA ARG A 192 -19.30 12.46 -12.87
C ARG A 192 -18.92 12.35 -14.35
N ILE A 193 -17.68 11.97 -14.65
CA ILE A 193 -17.14 11.79 -16.00
C ILE A 193 -17.21 10.30 -16.34
#